data_AF-A0A661KU74-F1
#
_entry.id   AF-A0A661KU74-F1
#
_cell.length_a   1.000
_cell.length_b   1.000
_cell.length_c   1.000
_cell.angle_alpha   90.00
_cell.angle_beta   90.00
_cell.angle_gamma   90.00
#
_symmetry.space_group_name_H-M   'P 1'
#
loop_
_entity.id
_entity.type
_entity.pdbx_description
1 polymer ?
#
loop_
_entity_poly.entity_id
_entity_poly.type
_entity_poly.pdbx_seq_one_letter_code
_entity_poly.pdbx_strand_id
1 'polypeptide(L)'
;MVEIERKIELFNMLKLNPLWVDILKEAIEIEKKNKDKDYYLGFEWYEVHASPAILNRMVVNRILDISYSSRSSTRYKVRDPELVEDVLKQVEEYLEAKKAPQINSEGGIPEDLFSVIVGHDDIKKIILKSLKASRPVNILLYGPPATAKTLFLSELARLPGSKYIIGSASTRAGILDYLIEYKPNYLIIDEIEKMKGEDYAALLSLMETGIVTRMKKNMREDVTLKTWVFAAANDIKRLPRELKSRFLTFFVKPYSHNEFKKVAKAVLSRDGLSRDTIEYLVDKISRYSTDVRDAVLVSRIVKTKEDIDEVIKIVFEKR
;
A
#
# COMPACT_ATOMS: atom_id res chain seq x y z
N MET A 1 -4.69 -23.84 -27.09
CA MET A 1 -5.18 -22.49 -26.71
C MET A 1 -6.28 -22.58 -25.67
N VAL A 2 -7.35 -23.36 -25.90
CA VAL A 2 -8.50 -23.50 -24.96
C VAL A 2 -8.12 -24.00 -23.56
N GLU A 3 -7.19 -24.94 -23.46
CA GLU A 3 -6.78 -25.53 -22.18
C GLU A 3 -5.94 -24.59 -21.30
N ILE A 4 -5.07 -23.78 -21.92
CA ILE A 4 -4.27 -22.75 -21.24
C ILE A 4 -5.19 -21.65 -20.70
N GLU A 5 -6.18 -21.22 -21.49
CA GLU A 5 -7.14 -20.20 -21.09
C GLU A 5 -8.01 -20.68 -19.92
N ARG A 6 -8.49 -21.92 -19.96
CA ARG A 6 -9.23 -22.58 -18.88
C ARG A 6 -8.41 -22.67 -17.58
N LYS A 7 -7.12 -23.00 -17.69
CA LYS A 7 -6.19 -23.05 -16.56
C LYS A 7 -6.00 -21.69 -15.90
N ILE A 8 -5.84 -20.63 -16.70
CA ILE A 8 -5.68 -19.25 -16.22
C ILE A 8 -6.98 -18.76 -15.54
N GLU A 9 -8.13 -19.03 -16.13
CA GLU A 9 -9.43 -18.68 -15.57
C GLU A 9 -9.65 -19.36 -14.21
N LEU A 10 -9.40 -20.67 -14.14
CA LEU A 10 -9.51 -21.44 -12.90
C LEU A 10 -8.55 -20.92 -11.83
N PHE A 11 -7.30 -20.65 -12.19
CA PHE A 11 -6.29 -20.10 -11.28
C PHE A 11 -6.72 -18.75 -10.69
N ASN A 12 -7.20 -17.82 -11.52
CA ASN A 12 -7.69 -16.53 -11.06
C ASN A 12 -8.94 -16.67 -10.18
N MET A 13 -9.81 -17.62 -10.51
CA MET A 13 -11.03 -17.88 -9.75
C MET A 13 -10.73 -18.43 -8.36
N LEU A 14 -9.81 -19.40 -8.25
CA LEU A 14 -9.39 -19.99 -6.98
C LEU A 14 -8.59 -18.99 -6.12
N LYS A 15 -7.76 -18.13 -6.74
CA LYS A 15 -7.12 -17.01 -6.06
C LYS A 15 -8.10 -16.08 -5.34
N LEU A 16 -9.23 -15.80 -5.99
CA LEU A 16 -10.26 -14.89 -5.47
C LEU A 16 -11.22 -15.56 -4.48
N ASN A 17 -11.21 -16.89 -4.38
CA ASN A 17 -12.10 -17.66 -3.52
C ASN A 17 -11.32 -18.68 -2.66
N PRO A 18 -10.61 -18.24 -1.60
CA PRO A 18 -9.83 -19.13 -0.74
C PRO A 18 -10.64 -20.28 -0.13
N LEU A 19 -11.93 -20.05 0.18
CA LEU A 19 -12.82 -21.11 0.67
C LEU A 19 -12.97 -22.26 -0.33
N TRP A 20 -12.93 -21.98 -1.64
CA TRP A 20 -13.04 -23.02 -2.66
C TRP A 20 -11.78 -23.86 -2.75
N VAL A 21 -10.63 -23.27 -2.42
CA VAL A 21 -9.35 -23.99 -2.34
C VAL A 21 -9.44 -25.07 -1.25
N ASP A 22 -9.94 -24.74 -0.07
CA ASP A 22 -10.09 -25.71 1.03
C ASP A 22 -11.10 -26.81 0.68
N ILE A 23 -12.26 -26.44 0.13
CA ILE A 23 -13.30 -27.40 -0.32
C ILE A 23 -12.73 -28.36 -1.38
N LEU A 24 -11.96 -27.87 -2.34
CA LEU A 24 -11.39 -28.71 -3.40
C LEU A 24 -10.31 -29.65 -2.90
N LYS A 25 -9.54 -29.26 -1.88
CA LYS A 25 -8.58 -30.18 -1.23
C LYS A 25 -9.29 -31.35 -0.58
N GLU A 26 -10.32 -31.05 0.22
CA GLU A 26 -11.14 -32.08 0.87
C GLU A 26 -11.81 -32.98 -0.18
N ALA A 27 -12.39 -32.38 -1.23
CA ALA A 27 -13.00 -33.10 -2.33
C ALA A 27 -12.01 -34.07 -3.00
N ILE A 28 -10.83 -33.59 -3.40
CA ILE A 28 -9.79 -34.42 -4.06
C ILE A 28 -9.32 -35.54 -3.12
N GLU A 29 -9.16 -35.26 -1.83
CA GLU A 29 -8.77 -36.28 -0.86
C GLU A 29 -9.84 -37.38 -0.74
N ILE A 30 -11.12 -37.02 -0.69
CA ILE A 30 -12.23 -37.97 -0.67
C ILE A 30 -12.25 -38.79 -1.97
N GLU A 31 -12.11 -38.15 -3.14
CA GLU A 31 -12.11 -38.87 -4.41
C GLU A 31 -10.94 -39.86 -4.51
N LYS A 32 -9.74 -39.47 -4.05
CA LYS A 32 -8.57 -40.36 -4.00
C LYS A 32 -8.79 -41.55 -3.06
N LYS A 33 -9.38 -41.34 -1.88
CA LYS A 33 -9.71 -42.41 -0.92
C LYS A 33 -10.75 -43.39 -1.44
N ASN A 34 -11.58 -42.98 -2.40
CA ASN A 34 -12.65 -43.80 -2.97
C ASN A 34 -12.34 -44.27 -4.40
N LYS A 35 -11.11 -44.10 -4.89
CA LYS A 35 -10.70 -44.44 -6.26
C LYS A 35 -10.90 -45.92 -6.62
N ASP A 36 -10.72 -46.81 -5.65
CA ASP A 36 -10.82 -48.26 -5.83
C ASP A 36 -12.23 -48.82 -5.54
N LYS A 37 -13.22 -47.95 -5.28
CA LYS A 37 -14.61 -48.39 -5.07
C LYS A 37 -15.35 -48.42 -6.41
N ASP A 38 -15.85 -49.59 -6.79
CA ASP A 38 -16.60 -49.81 -8.03
C ASP A 38 -17.82 -48.87 -8.22
N TYR A 39 -18.39 -48.36 -7.13
CA TYR A 39 -19.60 -47.51 -7.14
C TYR A 39 -19.45 -46.22 -6.31
N TYR A 40 -18.39 -45.44 -6.56
CA TYR A 40 -18.27 -44.12 -5.96
C TYR A 40 -19.14 -43.06 -6.68
N LEU A 41 -20.21 -42.62 -5.99
CA LEU A 41 -21.20 -41.67 -6.51
C LEU A 41 -20.82 -40.19 -6.33
N GLY A 42 -19.67 -39.86 -5.73
CA GLY A 42 -19.28 -38.49 -5.40
C GLY A 42 -19.52 -38.14 -3.93
N PHE A 43 -19.04 -36.96 -3.51
CA PHE A 43 -19.12 -36.45 -2.15
C PHE A 43 -20.36 -35.58 -1.92
N GLU A 44 -20.82 -35.52 -0.68
CA GLU A 44 -21.89 -34.64 -0.23
C GLU A 44 -21.35 -33.39 0.47
N TRP A 45 -22.22 -32.41 0.65
CA TRP A 45 -21.87 -31.08 1.17
C TRP A 45 -21.23 -31.11 2.56
N TYR A 46 -21.63 -32.05 3.42
CA TYR A 46 -21.10 -32.19 4.77
C TYR A 46 -19.72 -32.85 4.80
N GLU A 47 -19.34 -33.61 3.76
CA GLU A 47 -18.03 -34.27 3.68
C GLU A 47 -16.92 -33.27 3.36
N VAL A 48 -17.26 -32.14 2.73
CA VAL A 48 -16.33 -31.05 2.36
C VAL A 48 -16.61 -29.74 3.09
N HIS A 49 -17.42 -29.79 4.16
CA HIS A 49 -17.79 -28.66 5.01
C HIS A 49 -18.30 -27.41 4.25
N ALA A 50 -18.99 -27.63 3.13
CA ALA A 50 -19.49 -26.56 2.25
C ALA A 50 -21.02 -26.49 2.28
N SER A 51 -21.60 -25.29 2.15
CA SER A 51 -23.05 -25.22 1.94
C SER A 51 -23.42 -25.67 0.51
N PRO A 52 -24.61 -26.26 0.29
CA PRO A 52 -25.07 -26.60 -1.06
C PRO A 52 -25.04 -25.40 -2.03
N ALA A 53 -25.26 -24.17 -1.53
CA ALA A 53 -25.18 -22.95 -2.33
C ALA A 53 -23.76 -22.64 -2.84
N ILE A 54 -22.71 -23.00 -2.07
CA ILE A 54 -21.32 -22.88 -2.52
C ILE A 54 -21.03 -23.93 -3.59
N LEU A 55 -21.40 -25.19 -3.34
CA LEU A 55 -21.18 -26.28 -4.30
C LEU A 55 -21.92 -26.04 -5.62
N ASN A 56 -23.15 -25.56 -5.58
CA ASN A 56 -23.89 -25.18 -6.79
C ASN A 56 -23.21 -24.05 -7.56
N ARG A 57 -22.58 -23.08 -6.89
CA ARG A 57 -21.76 -22.06 -7.58
C ARG A 57 -20.55 -22.69 -8.25
N MET A 58 -19.88 -23.65 -7.61
CA MET A 58 -18.75 -24.37 -8.21
C MET A 58 -19.19 -25.23 -9.42
N VAL A 59 -20.44 -25.75 -9.40
CA VAL A 59 -21.06 -26.41 -10.56
C VAL A 59 -21.31 -25.41 -11.70
N VAL A 60 -21.90 -24.24 -11.40
CA VAL A 60 -22.12 -23.17 -12.39
C VAL A 60 -20.80 -22.73 -13.04
N ASN A 61 -19.72 -22.68 -12.27
CA ASN A 61 -18.37 -22.34 -12.74
C ASN A 61 -17.61 -23.54 -13.33
N ARG A 62 -18.26 -24.69 -13.54
CA ARG A 62 -17.68 -25.89 -14.17
C ARG A 62 -16.43 -26.42 -13.47
N ILE A 63 -16.36 -26.27 -12.15
CA ILE A 63 -15.31 -26.85 -11.30
C ILE A 63 -15.78 -28.21 -10.77
N LEU A 64 -17.05 -28.31 -10.40
CA LEU A 64 -17.71 -29.54 -9.98
C LEU A 64 -18.78 -29.95 -10.99
N ASP A 65 -19.08 -31.25 -11.04
CA ASP A 65 -20.25 -31.78 -11.71
C ASP A 65 -21.16 -32.49 -10.69
N ILE A 66 -22.47 -32.48 -10.92
CA ILE A 66 -23.42 -33.27 -10.12
C ILE A 66 -23.41 -34.70 -10.67
N SER A 67 -22.88 -35.63 -9.89
CA SER A 67 -22.73 -37.04 -10.27
C SER A 67 -23.93 -37.89 -9.89
N TYR A 68 -24.69 -37.49 -8.87
CA TYR A 68 -25.93 -38.14 -8.46
C TYR A 68 -26.85 -37.13 -7.75
N SER A 69 -28.16 -37.23 -7.99
CA SER A 69 -29.15 -36.38 -7.33
C SER A 69 -30.43 -37.16 -7.07
N SER A 70 -30.98 -37.01 -5.86
CA SER A 70 -32.24 -37.57 -5.40
C SER A 70 -33.02 -36.54 -4.59
N ARG A 71 -34.19 -36.92 -4.08
CA ARG A 71 -34.99 -36.06 -3.18
C ARG A 71 -34.31 -35.78 -1.84
N SER A 72 -33.35 -36.61 -1.44
CA SER A 72 -32.70 -36.55 -0.12
C SER A 72 -31.19 -36.37 -0.16
N SER A 73 -30.55 -36.44 -1.33
CA SER A 73 -29.08 -36.40 -1.45
C SER A 73 -28.65 -35.86 -2.81
N THR A 74 -27.62 -35.01 -2.81
CA THR A 74 -26.93 -34.54 -4.01
C THR A 74 -25.44 -34.78 -3.82
N ARG A 75 -24.84 -35.48 -4.78
CA ARG A 75 -23.42 -35.80 -4.80
C ARG A 75 -22.70 -35.10 -5.93
N TYR A 76 -21.47 -34.71 -5.65
CA TYR A 76 -20.62 -33.92 -6.53
C TYR A 76 -19.33 -34.68 -6.83
N LYS A 77 -18.76 -34.41 -8.00
CA LYS A 77 -17.40 -34.80 -8.37
C LYS A 77 -16.62 -33.61 -8.89
N VAL A 78 -15.31 -33.64 -8.70
CA VAL A 78 -14.39 -32.68 -9.33
C VAL A 78 -14.36 -32.97 -10.83
N ARG A 79 -14.71 -31.96 -11.64
CA ARG A 79 -14.89 -32.13 -13.09
C ARG A 79 -13.60 -32.55 -13.80
N ASP A 80 -12.48 -32.01 -13.34
CA ASP A 80 -11.17 -32.21 -13.94
C ASP A 80 -10.12 -32.30 -12.81
N PRO A 81 -10.01 -33.47 -12.14
CA PRO A 81 -9.21 -33.60 -10.94
C PRO A 81 -7.73 -33.26 -11.17
N GLU A 82 -7.17 -33.66 -12.31
CA GLU A 82 -5.76 -33.42 -12.66
C GLU A 82 -5.48 -31.92 -12.86
N LEU A 83 -6.32 -31.22 -13.63
CA LEU A 83 -6.19 -29.78 -13.84
C LEU A 83 -6.39 -29.00 -12.53
N VAL A 84 -7.40 -29.38 -11.74
CA VAL A 84 -7.69 -28.72 -10.46
C VAL A 84 -6.53 -28.92 -9.48
N GLU A 85 -5.97 -30.11 -9.38
CA GLU A 85 -4.84 -30.39 -8.51
C GLU A 85 -3.59 -29.58 -8.89
N ASP A 86 -3.29 -29.46 -10.19
CA ASP A 86 -2.18 -28.65 -10.68
C ASP A 86 -2.39 -27.15 -10.40
N VAL A 87 -3.60 -26.64 -10.59
CA VAL A 87 -3.93 -25.24 -10.27
C VAL A 87 -3.92 -24.99 -8.77
N LEU A 88 -4.41 -25.93 -7.94
CA LEU A 88 -4.36 -25.81 -6.48
C LEU A 88 -2.93 -25.67 -5.97
N LYS A 89 -1.97 -26.46 -6.49
CA LYS A 89 -0.55 -26.31 -6.16
C LYS A 89 -0.03 -24.91 -6.47
N GLN A 90 -0.31 -24.39 -7.66
CA GLN A 90 0.11 -23.03 -8.05
C GLN A 90 -0.55 -21.95 -7.19
N VAL A 91 -1.82 -22.13 -6.80
CA VAL A 91 -2.54 -21.20 -5.91
C VAL A 91 -1.96 -21.28 -4.50
N GLU A 92 -1.63 -22.45 -3.99
CA GLU A 92 -0.94 -22.63 -2.71
C GLU A 92 0.43 -21.97 -2.71
N GLU A 93 1.27 -22.24 -3.70
CA GLU A 93 2.58 -21.59 -3.86
C GLU A 93 2.43 -20.06 -3.89
N TYR A 94 1.43 -19.55 -4.62
CA TYR A 94 1.12 -18.13 -4.64
C TYR A 94 0.64 -17.59 -3.28
N LEU A 95 -0.20 -18.34 -2.56
CA LEU A 95 -0.72 -17.95 -1.25
C LEU A 95 0.36 -18.06 -0.17
N GLU A 96 1.26 -19.04 -0.23
CA GLU A 96 2.40 -19.21 0.66
C GLU A 96 3.45 -18.11 0.43
N ALA A 97 3.76 -17.79 -0.84
CA ALA A 97 4.57 -16.63 -1.19
C ALA A 97 3.98 -15.30 -0.69
N LYS A 98 2.65 -15.24 -0.48
CA LYS A 98 1.95 -14.11 0.15
C LYS A 98 1.78 -14.20 1.67
N LYS A 99 1.87 -15.39 2.27
CA LYS A 99 1.76 -15.64 3.72
C LYS A 99 3.09 -15.51 4.44
N ALA A 100 4.21 -15.74 3.74
CA ALA A 100 5.51 -15.32 4.23
C ALA A 100 5.44 -13.82 4.57
N PRO A 101 5.89 -13.38 5.75
CA PRO A 101 6.02 -11.95 5.99
C PRO A 101 6.87 -11.39 4.86
N GLN A 102 6.35 -10.42 4.10
CA GLN A 102 7.17 -9.64 3.17
C GLN A 102 8.11 -8.71 3.97
N ILE A 103 8.91 -9.28 4.88
CA ILE A 103 10.26 -8.83 5.13
C ILE A 103 11.03 -9.40 3.95
N ASN A 104 11.02 -8.71 2.82
CA ASN A 104 12.01 -8.81 1.75
C ASN A 104 11.58 -7.81 0.68
N SER A 105 11.93 -6.56 0.96
CA SER A 105 12.53 -5.79 -0.10
C SER A 105 13.97 -5.61 0.37
N GLU A 106 14.91 -6.17 -0.39
CA GLU A 106 16.34 -6.28 -0.07
C GLU A 106 17.06 -4.90 -0.08
N GLY A 107 16.44 -3.89 0.54
CA GLY A 107 17.10 -2.66 0.90
C GLY A 107 16.97 -2.50 2.40
N GLY A 108 18.10 -2.33 3.08
CA GLY A 108 18.06 -1.71 4.40
C GLY A 108 17.49 -0.30 4.32
N ILE A 109 17.33 0.34 5.47
CA ILE A 109 17.11 1.80 5.52
C ILE A 109 18.29 2.45 4.77
N PRO A 110 18.06 3.28 3.72
CA PRO A 110 19.14 3.94 2.99
C PRO A 110 20.05 4.71 3.95
N GLU A 111 21.38 4.58 3.81
CA GLU A 111 22.34 5.28 4.67
C GLU A 111 22.23 6.80 4.54
N ASP A 112 21.80 7.27 3.37
CA ASP A 112 21.59 8.68 3.06
C ASP A 112 20.17 9.17 3.39
N LEU A 113 19.35 8.37 4.09
CA LEU A 113 17.98 8.76 4.45
C LEU A 113 18.00 10.07 5.25
N PHE A 114 17.27 11.08 4.74
CA PHE A 114 17.21 12.44 5.28
C PHE A 114 18.49 13.28 5.11
N SER A 115 19.49 12.85 4.33
CA SER A 115 20.70 13.63 4.04
C SER A 115 20.39 15.01 3.41
N VAL A 116 19.31 15.10 2.62
CA VAL A 116 18.84 16.34 2.00
C VAL A 116 18.05 17.26 2.94
N ILE A 117 17.65 16.76 4.11
CA ILE A 117 16.89 17.54 5.09
C ILE A 117 17.88 18.22 6.03
N VAL A 118 17.85 19.55 6.08
CA VAL A 118 18.70 20.34 6.98
C VAL A 118 17.94 20.60 8.28
N GLY A 119 18.63 20.45 9.42
CA GLY A 119 18.01 20.60 10.74
C GLY A 119 17.06 19.45 11.08
N HIS A 120 16.15 19.69 12.03
CA HIS A 120 15.17 18.70 12.50
C HIS A 120 15.79 17.39 13.00
N ASP A 121 16.98 17.45 13.60
CA ASP A 121 17.75 16.27 14.00
C ASP A 121 17.04 15.46 15.10
N ASP A 122 16.24 16.13 15.92
CA ASP A 122 15.31 15.52 16.87
C ASP A 122 14.25 14.67 16.16
N ILE A 123 13.55 15.22 15.16
CA ILE A 123 12.53 14.51 14.39
C ILE A 123 13.16 13.34 13.62
N LYS A 124 14.29 13.56 12.93
CA LYS A 124 15.03 12.50 12.22
C LYS A 124 15.40 11.35 13.15
N LYS A 125 15.94 11.66 14.34
CA LYS A 125 16.32 10.66 15.33
C LYS A 125 15.14 9.81 15.80
N ILE A 126 13.98 10.43 16.00
CA ILE A 126 12.77 9.70 16.40
C ILE A 126 12.24 8.84 15.26
N ILE A 127 12.19 9.36 14.02
CA ILE A 127 11.77 8.57 12.86
C ILE A 127 12.69 7.35 12.68
N LEU A 128 14.01 7.53 12.74
CA LEU A 128 14.97 6.43 12.64
C LEU A 128 14.81 5.38 13.76
N LYS A 129 14.48 5.82 14.98
CA LYS A 129 14.14 4.90 16.09
C LYS A 129 12.84 4.15 15.83
N SER A 130 11.82 4.82 15.29
CA SER A 130 10.55 4.20 14.91
C SER A 130 10.75 3.11 13.85
N LEU A 131 11.55 3.38 12.81
CA LEU A 131 11.86 2.42 11.75
C LEU A 131 12.56 1.14 12.26
N LYS A 132 13.31 1.24 13.36
CA LYS A 132 14.01 0.12 14.01
C LYS A 132 13.19 -0.55 15.12
N ALA A 133 12.00 -0.04 15.44
CA ALA A 133 11.19 -0.59 16.52
C ALA A 133 10.65 -1.98 16.15
N SER A 134 10.45 -2.85 17.14
CA SER A 134 9.86 -4.17 16.91
C SER A 134 8.37 -4.12 16.61
N ARG A 135 7.69 -3.05 17.05
CA ARG A 135 6.26 -2.78 16.84
C ARG A 135 6.11 -1.43 16.13
N PRO A 136 5.06 -1.26 15.29
CA PRO A 136 4.80 0.01 14.60
C PRO A 136 4.69 1.19 15.56
N VAL A 137 5.42 2.25 15.26
CA VAL A 137 5.31 3.56 15.93
C VAL A 137 4.94 4.58 14.86
N ASN A 138 3.68 5.01 14.88
CA ASN A 138 3.16 5.90 13.85
C ASN A 138 3.52 7.36 14.14
N ILE A 139 3.92 8.10 13.12
CA ILE A 139 4.38 9.49 13.26
C ILE A 139 3.57 10.42 12.36
N LEU A 140 3.13 11.55 12.92
CA LEU A 140 2.42 12.61 12.20
C LEU A 140 3.23 13.90 12.25
N LEU A 141 3.61 14.42 11.08
CA LEU A 141 4.24 15.72 10.91
C LEU A 141 3.17 16.77 10.60
N TYR A 142 3.16 17.91 11.27
CA TYR A 142 2.22 18.98 10.96
C TYR A 142 2.83 20.37 11.00
N GLY A 143 2.25 21.30 10.25
CA GLY A 143 2.74 22.67 10.17
C GLY A 143 2.31 23.36 8.87
N PRO A 144 2.58 24.67 8.72
CA PRO A 144 2.18 25.42 7.52
C PRO A 144 2.83 24.88 6.23
N PRO A 145 2.36 25.29 5.05
CA PRO A 145 3.05 25.08 3.77
C PRO A 145 4.51 25.57 3.81
N ALA A 146 5.31 25.23 2.80
CA ALA A 146 6.73 25.61 2.72
C ALA A 146 7.60 25.07 3.89
N THR A 147 7.26 23.89 4.40
CA THR A 147 7.99 23.20 5.48
C THR A 147 8.57 21.86 5.00
N ALA A 148 9.46 21.26 5.79
CA ALA A 148 10.10 19.98 5.47
C ALA A 148 9.16 18.76 5.41
N LYS A 149 7.85 18.91 5.67
CA LYS A 149 6.89 17.78 5.77
C LYS A 149 6.91 16.87 4.55
N THR A 150 6.65 17.43 3.36
CA THR A 150 6.63 16.66 2.11
C THR A 150 8.02 16.06 1.81
N LEU A 151 9.10 16.73 2.20
CA LEU A 151 10.46 16.23 2.02
C LEU A 151 10.76 15.03 2.93
N PHE A 152 10.30 15.05 4.19
CA PHE A 152 10.34 13.88 5.07
C PHE A 152 9.55 12.71 4.49
N LEU A 153 8.33 12.96 4.03
CA LEU A 153 7.50 11.91 3.42
C LEU A 153 8.12 11.37 2.13
N SER A 154 8.71 12.21 1.28
CA SER A 154 9.37 11.75 0.05
C SER A 154 10.59 10.90 0.33
N GLU A 155 11.37 11.23 1.37
CA GLU A 155 12.52 10.42 1.78
C GLU A 155 12.07 9.09 2.38
N LEU A 156 10.99 9.08 3.17
CA LEU A 156 10.37 7.85 3.69
C LEU A 156 9.75 6.98 2.58
N ALA A 157 9.27 7.57 1.50
CA ALA A 157 8.77 6.85 0.32
C ALA A 157 9.88 6.14 -0.48
N ARG A 158 11.15 6.41 -0.18
CA ARG A 158 12.29 5.62 -0.70
C ARG A 158 12.45 4.31 0.05
N LEU A 159 11.77 4.14 1.18
CA LEU A 159 11.90 2.92 1.97
C LEU A 159 11.35 1.71 1.20
N PRO A 160 12.05 0.58 1.25
CA PRO A 160 11.59 -0.64 0.62
C PRO A 160 10.25 -1.12 1.23
N GLY A 161 9.28 -1.45 0.38
CA GLY A 161 7.92 -1.80 0.81
C GLY A 161 7.07 -0.61 1.28
N SER A 162 7.50 0.62 0.99
CA SER A 162 6.68 1.81 1.24
C SER A 162 5.62 2.02 0.16
N LYS A 163 4.51 2.64 0.56
CA LYS A 163 3.43 3.07 -0.33
C LYS A 163 2.98 4.47 0.02
N TYR A 164 3.01 5.36 -0.97
CA TYR A 164 2.65 6.77 -0.82
C TYR A 164 1.22 7.03 -1.30
N ILE A 165 0.44 7.72 -0.48
CA ILE A 165 -0.90 8.18 -0.81
C ILE A 165 -1.07 9.66 -0.45
N ILE A 166 -1.96 10.34 -1.17
CA ILE A 166 -2.39 11.70 -0.86
C ILE A 166 -3.82 11.60 -0.32
N GLY A 167 -4.12 12.23 0.82
CA GLY A 167 -5.41 12.05 1.51
C GLY A 167 -6.62 12.49 0.70
N SER A 168 -6.45 13.40 -0.26
CA SER A 168 -7.49 13.80 -1.22
C SER A 168 -7.70 12.79 -2.36
N ALA A 169 -6.72 11.94 -2.65
CA ALA A 169 -6.78 10.92 -3.69
C ALA A 169 -7.55 9.68 -3.17
N SER A 170 -8.82 9.86 -2.83
CA SER A 170 -9.73 8.76 -2.50
C SER A 170 -10.01 8.00 -3.79
N THR A 171 -9.36 6.85 -3.97
CA THR A 171 -9.66 5.92 -5.07
C THR A 171 -11.12 5.47 -4.94
N ARG A 172 -11.72 5.01 -6.05
CA ARG A 172 -13.08 4.43 -6.05
C ARG A 172 -13.22 3.20 -5.12
N ALA A 173 -12.10 2.67 -4.62
CA ALA A 173 -11.95 1.49 -3.76
C ALA A 173 -11.59 1.83 -2.29
N GLY A 174 -11.19 3.07 -1.98
CA GLY A 174 -10.81 3.51 -0.62
C GLY A 174 -9.44 2.99 -0.13
N ILE A 175 -8.99 3.46 1.03
CA ILE A 175 -7.69 3.04 1.61
C ILE A 175 -7.69 1.57 2.06
N LEU A 176 -8.85 1.05 2.47
CA LEU A 176 -9.00 -0.33 2.92
C LEU A 176 -8.59 -1.31 1.82
N ASP A 177 -9.09 -1.08 0.60
CA ASP A 177 -8.79 -1.96 -0.52
C ASP A 177 -7.31 -1.89 -0.90
N TYR A 178 -6.73 -0.70 -0.83
CA TYR A 178 -5.32 -0.46 -1.06
C TYR A 178 -4.43 -1.22 -0.05
N LEU A 179 -4.78 -1.20 1.23
CA LEU A 179 -4.02 -1.90 2.28
C LEU A 179 -4.03 -3.42 2.08
N ILE A 180 -5.18 -3.98 1.71
CA ILE A 180 -5.34 -5.42 1.48
C ILE A 180 -4.57 -5.87 0.24
N GLU A 181 -4.60 -5.07 -0.83
CA GLU A 181 -3.93 -5.37 -2.09
C GLU A 181 -2.41 -5.29 -1.97
N TYR A 182 -1.90 -4.16 -1.46
CA TYR A 182 -0.48 -3.82 -1.48
C TYR A 182 0.28 -4.23 -0.22
N LYS A 183 -0.40 -4.43 0.91
CA LYS A 183 0.16 -4.86 2.20
C LYS A 183 1.48 -4.14 2.57
N PRO A 184 1.49 -2.80 2.63
CA PRO A 184 2.72 -2.04 2.81
C PRO A 184 3.38 -2.26 4.17
N ASN A 185 4.72 -2.28 4.20
CA ASN A 185 5.48 -2.17 5.44
C ASN A 185 5.42 -0.72 5.97
N TYR A 186 5.49 0.26 5.08
CA TYR A 186 5.44 1.68 5.41
C TYR A 186 4.32 2.36 4.61
N LEU A 187 3.32 2.87 5.30
CA LEU A 187 2.26 3.67 4.69
C LEU A 187 2.57 5.14 4.88
N ILE A 188 2.80 5.85 3.77
CA ILE A 188 3.14 7.27 3.76
C ILE A 188 1.90 8.04 3.28
N ILE A 189 1.38 8.94 4.12
CA ILE A 189 0.12 9.68 3.87
C ILE A 189 0.41 11.17 3.89
N ASP A 190 0.34 11.84 2.73
CA ASP A 190 0.34 13.31 2.69
C ASP A 190 -1.09 13.84 2.75
N GLU A 191 -1.25 15.06 3.28
CA GLU A 191 -2.55 15.70 3.47
C GLU A 191 -3.60 14.81 4.16
N ILE A 192 -3.22 14.13 5.25
CA ILE A 192 -4.12 13.21 5.99
C ILE A 192 -5.43 13.90 6.43
N GLU A 193 -5.41 15.22 6.67
CA GLU A 193 -6.60 16.00 7.03
C GLU A 193 -7.66 16.10 5.92
N LYS A 194 -7.31 15.70 4.69
CA LYS A 194 -8.20 15.70 3.53
C LYS A 194 -8.90 14.36 3.30
N MET A 195 -8.58 13.34 4.09
CA MET A 195 -9.19 12.02 3.98
C MET A 195 -10.65 12.01 4.42
N LYS A 196 -11.41 11.05 3.89
CA LYS A 196 -12.80 10.81 4.27
C LYS A 196 -12.88 10.03 5.59
N GLY A 197 -14.02 10.12 6.28
CA GLY A 197 -14.24 9.43 7.55
C GLY A 197 -14.08 7.91 7.49
N GLU A 198 -14.51 7.28 6.39
CA GLU A 198 -14.35 5.83 6.16
C GLU A 198 -12.88 5.42 6.11
N ASP A 199 -12.03 6.26 5.50
CA ASP A 199 -10.60 5.97 5.43
C ASP A 199 -9.94 6.09 6.81
N TYR A 200 -10.42 6.97 7.68
CA TYR A 200 -9.95 7.02 9.08
C TYR A 200 -10.28 5.74 9.84
N ALA A 201 -11.46 5.15 9.65
CA ALA A 201 -11.82 3.91 10.33
C ALA A 201 -10.85 2.76 9.99
N ALA A 202 -10.46 2.63 8.72
CA ALA A 202 -9.47 1.65 8.30
C ALA A 202 -8.08 1.93 8.92
N LEU A 203 -7.65 3.19 8.98
CA LEU A 203 -6.40 3.58 9.64
C LEU A 203 -6.41 3.29 11.15
N LEU A 204 -7.50 3.57 11.84
CA LEU A 204 -7.64 3.29 13.27
C LEU A 204 -7.46 1.80 13.58
N SER A 205 -8.10 0.93 12.77
CA SER A 205 -7.99 -0.52 12.90
C SER A 205 -6.57 -1.02 12.64
N LEU A 206 -5.96 -0.53 11.55
CA LEU A 206 -4.58 -0.84 11.18
C LEU A 206 -3.59 -0.45 12.29
N MET A 207 -3.71 0.75 12.84
CA MET A 207 -2.77 1.28 13.83
C MET A 207 -2.93 0.65 15.22
N GLU A 208 -4.11 0.12 15.55
CA GLU A 208 -4.39 -0.50 16.85
C GLU A 208 -4.07 -1.99 16.88
N THR A 209 -4.59 -2.73 15.90
CA THR A 209 -4.52 -4.20 15.88
C THR A 209 -3.68 -4.74 14.73
N GLY A 210 -3.40 -3.92 13.71
CA GLY A 210 -2.85 -4.38 12.43
C GLY A 210 -3.88 -5.06 11.53
N ILE A 211 -5.11 -5.30 12.01
CA ILE A 211 -6.12 -6.04 11.26
C ILE A 211 -6.92 -5.06 10.39
N VAL A 212 -7.03 -5.38 9.11
CA VAL A 212 -7.94 -4.73 8.17
C VAL A 212 -8.90 -5.76 7.60
N THR A 213 -10.20 -5.45 7.65
CA THR A 213 -11.27 -6.37 7.25
C THR A 213 -12.08 -5.77 6.12
N ARG A 214 -12.14 -6.46 4.99
CA ARG A 214 -13.07 -6.16 3.90
C ARG A 214 -14.29 -7.06 4.04
N MET A 215 -15.46 -6.43 4.16
CA MET A 215 -16.75 -7.11 4.07
C MET A 215 -17.47 -6.73 2.78
N LYS A 216 -17.77 -7.74 1.95
CA LYS A 216 -18.70 -7.64 0.82
C LYS A 216 -19.85 -8.62 1.06
N LYS A 217 -20.98 -8.43 0.37
CA LYS A 217 -22.25 -9.16 0.57
C LYS A 217 -22.11 -10.69 0.76
N ASN A 218 -21.06 -11.32 0.21
CA ASN A 218 -20.78 -12.75 0.32
C ASN A 218 -19.31 -13.09 0.65
N MET A 219 -18.50 -12.14 1.14
CA MET A 219 -17.05 -12.34 1.33
C MET A 219 -16.53 -11.51 2.50
N ARG A 220 -15.79 -12.15 3.40
CA ARG A 220 -15.01 -11.49 4.45
C ARG A 220 -13.53 -11.83 4.26
N GLU A 221 -12.71 -10.82 4.10
CA GLU A 221 -11.26 -10.96 3.97
C GLU A 221 -10.60 -10.20 5.12
N ASP A 222 -10.04 -10.94 6.07
CA ASP A 222 -9.29 -10.39 7.21
C ASP A 222 -7.79 -10.49 6.91
N VAL A 223 -7.09 -9.35 6.91
CA VAL A 223 -5.65 -9.29 6.68
C VAL A 223 -4.99 -8.65 7.89
N THR A 224 -4.01 -9.34 8.48
CA THR A 224 -3.16 -8.77 9.53
C THR A 224 -1.91 -8.18 8.89
N LEU A 225 -1.64 -6.91 9.17
CA LEU A 225 -0.55 -6.12 8.61
C LEU A 225 0.32 -5.55 9.73
N LYS A 226 1.64 -5.63 9.54
CA LYS A 226 2.61 -4.93 10.38
C LYS A 226 3.09 -3.69 9.65
N THR A 227 2.31 -2.62 9.73
CA THR A 227 2.54 -1.39 8.95
C THR A 227 2.85 -0.21 9.86
N TRP A 228 3.92 0.52 9.55
CA TRP A 228 4.20 1.83 10.16
C TRP A 228 3.53 2.92 9.33
N VAL A 229 2.80 3.80 9.99
CA VAL A 229 2.15 4.92 9.33
C VAL A 229 2.94 6.20 9.58
N PHE A 230 3.39 6.84 8.50
CA PHE A 230 3.99 8.17 8.51
C PHE A 230 3.07 9.12 7.76
N ALA A 231 2.59 10.16 8.44
CA ALA A 231 1.62 11.07 7.87
C ALA A 231 2.09 12.53 7.95
N ALA A 232 1.58 13.37 7.03
CA ALA A 232 1.71 14.81 7.10
C ALA A 232 0.34 15.50 7.03
N ALA A 233 0.19 16.60 7.78
CA ALA A 233 -0.97 17.48 7.72
C ALA A 233 -0.57 18.95 7.70
N ASN A 234 -1.36 19.81 7.07
CA ASN A 234 -1.16 21.26 7.23
C ASN A 234 -1.64 21.76 8.60
N ASP A 235 -2.75 21.21 9.08
CA ASP A 235 -3.31 21.48 10.40
C ASP A 235 -3.96 20.21 10.97
N ILE A 236 -3.79 19.98 12.26
CA ILE A 236 -4.33 18.83 13.00
C ILE A 236 -5.67 19.14 13.70
N LYS A 237 -6.15 20.38 13.65
CA LYS A 237 -7.43 20.77 14.28
C LYS A 237 -8.61 19.98 13.74
N ARG A 238 -8.61 19.67 12.43
CA ARG A 238 -9.66 18.91 11.75
C ARG A 238 -9.55 17.40 11.94
N LEU A 239 -8.43 16.91 12.48
CA LEU A 239 -8.24 15.48 12.70
C LEU A 239 -9.02 15.00 13.93
N PRO A 240 -9.73 13.86 13.82
CA PRO A 240 -10.40 13.21 14.96
C PRO A 240 -9.42 12.95 16.11
N ARG A 241 -9.94 13.01 17.34
CA ARG A 241 -9.11 12.80 18.54
C ARG A 241 -8.58 11.36 18.62
N GLU A 242 -9.37 10.36 18.21
CA GLU A 242 -8.95 8.96 18.24
C GLU A 242 -7.80 8.68 17.25
N LEU A 243 -7.78 9.41 16.13
CA LEU A 243 -6.71 9.29 15.16
C LEU A 243 -5.43 9.93 15.71
N LYS A 244 -5.53 11.16 16.24
CA LYS A 244 -4.40 11.86 16.86
C LYS A 244 -3.74 11.06 17.97
N SER A 245 -4.51 10.37 18.81
CA SER A 245 -3.98 9.59 19.92
C SER A 245 -3.15 8.36 19.50
N ARG A 246 -3.25 7.93 18.23
CA ARG A 246 -2.48 6.81 17.68
C ARG A 246 -1.17 7.25 16.99
N PHE A 247 -0.92 8.56 16.94
CA PHE A 247 0.29 9.14 16.36
C PHE A 247 1.17 9.79 17.42
N LEU A 248 2.49 9.68 17.24
CA LEU A 248 3.45 10.60 17.81
C LEU A 248 3.53 11.84 16.90
N THR A 249 3.12 13.00 17.42
CA THR A 249 2.94 14.22 16.62
C THR A 249 4.12 15.18 16.74
N PHE A 250 4.57 15.73 15.60
CA PHE A 250 5.65 16.72 15.55
C PHE A 250 5.26 17.95 14.75
N PHE A 251 5.47 19.12 15.35
CA PHE A 251 5.34 20.38 14.63
C PHE A 251 6.61 20.69 13.84
N VAL A 252 6.48 20.81 12.52
CA VAL A 252 7.57 21.19 11.62
C VAL A 252 7.49 22.69 11.39
N LYS A 253 8.49 23.40 11.91
CA LYS A 253 8.63 24.86 11.76
C LYS A 253 8.99 25.22 10.30
N PRO A 254 8.57 26.41 9.82
CA PRO A 254 9.08 26.99 8.57
C PRO A 254 10.61 27.09 8.58
N TYR A 255 11.22 26.99 7.42
CA TYR A 255 12.66 27.18 7.29
C TYR A 255 13.07 28.61 7.65
N SER A 256 14.17 28.75 8.37
CA SER A 256 14.92 30.01 8.33
C SER A 256 15.49 30.25 6.93
N HIS A 257 15.80 31.50 6.60
CA HIS A 257 16.40 31.84 5.31
C HIS A 257 17.71 31.08 5.04
N ASN A 258 18.52 30.86 6.07
CA ASN A 258 19.76 30.08 5.96
C ASN A 258 19.49 28.58 5.74
N GLU A 259 18.49 28.01 6.41
CA GLU A 259 18.09 26.61 6.19
C GLU A 259 17.51 26.43 4.79
N PHE A 260 16.65 27.35 4.35
CA PHE A 260 16.09 27.36 3.00
C PHE A 260 17.20 27.26 1.95
N LYS A 261 18.23 28.13 2.03
CA LYS A 261 19.34 28.11 1.06
C LYS A 261 20.04 26.76 1.03
N LYS A 262 20.29 26.14 2.19
CA LYS A 262 20.95 24.84 2.28
C LYS A 262 20.07 23.72 1.70
N VAL A 263 18.79 23.67 2.07
CA VAL A 263 17.84 22.64 1.60
C VAL A 263 17.60 22.79 0.10
N ALA A 264 17.36 24.01 -0.40
CA ALA A 264 17.14 24.25 -1.81
C ALA A 264 18.35 23.79 -2.65
N LYS A 265 19.59 24.12 -2.23
CA LYS A 265 20.81 23.61 -2.90
C LYS A 265 20.87 22.09 -2.91
N ALA A 266 20.57 21.43 -1.78
CA ALA A 266 20.61 19.98 -1.66
C ALA A 266 19.57 19.30 -2.56
N VAL A 267 18.34 19.84 -2.61
CA VAL A 267 17.26 19.32 -3.47
C VAL A 267 17.60 19.51 -4.95
N LEU A 268 18.05 20.71 -5.33
CA LEU A 268 18.38 21.05 -6.72
C LEU A 268 19.64 20.35 -7.24
N SER A 269 20.50 19.84 -6.36
CA SER A 269 21.67 19.05 -6.77
C SER A 269 21.27 17.75 -7.50
N ARG A 270 20.00 17.35 -7.43
CA ARG A 270 19.43 16.22 -8.17
C ARG A 270 18.92 16.61 -9.57
N ASP A 271 18.77 17.90 -9.88
CA ASP A 271 18.11 18.40 -11.10
C ASP A 271 19.06 18.59 -12.31
N GLY A 272 20.28 18.03 -12.28
CA GLY A 272 21.22 18.07 -13.40
C GLY A 272 21.81 19.45 -13.73
N LEU A 273 21.50 20.48 -12.93
CA LEU A 273 22.07 21.83 -13.04
C LEU A 273 23.51 21.88 -12.50
N SER A 274 24.31 22.80 -13.03
CA SER A 274 25.65 23.06 -12.49
C SER A 274 25.58 23.65 -11.08
N ARG A 275 26.59 23.37 -10.23
CA ARG A 275 26.65 23.94 -8.87
C ARG A 275 26.56 25.47 -8.86
N ASP A 276 27.20 26.12 -9.82
CA ASP A 276 27.20 27.59 -9.95
C ASP A 276 25.81 28.12 -10.34
N THR A 277 25.10 27.44 -11.25
CA THR A 277 23.71 27.77 -11.61
C THR A 277 22.76 27.59 -10.43
N ILE A 278 22.91 26.49 -9.67
CA ILE A 278 22.11 26.22 -8.47
C ILE A 278 22.35 27.29 -7.41
N GLU A 279 23.60 27.66 -7.16
CA GLU A 279 23.96 28.67 -6.18
C GLU A 279 23.38 30.04 -6.55
N TYR A 280 23.45 30.41 -7.82
CA TYR A 280 22.86 31.64 -8.34
C TYR A 280 21.32 31.65 -8.20
N LEU A 281 20.65 30.58 -8.61
CA LEU A 281 19.20 30.42 -8.49
C LEU A 281 18.74 30.57 -7.04
N VAL A 282 19.39 29.83 -6.13
CA VAL A 282 19.03 29.83 -4.72
C VAL A 282 19.24 31.20 -4.07
N ASP A 283 20.33 31.91 -4.40
CA ASP A 283 20.54 33.26 -3.85
C ASP A 283 19.46 34.23 -4.33
N LYS A 284 19.12 34.20 -5.62
CA LYS A 284 18.08 35.06 -6.21
C LYS A 284 16.72 34.79 -5.61
N ILE A 285 16.27 33.55 -5.62
CA ILE A 285 14.92 33.19 -5.18
C ILE A 285 14.71 33.38 -3.68
N SER A 286 15.78 33.22 -2.88
CA SER A 286 15.70 33.37 -1.41
C SER A 286 15.22 34.75 -0.95
N ARG A 287 15.36 35.77 -1.80
CA ARG A 287 14.90 37.15 -1.54
C ARG A 287 13.37 37.29 -1.61
N TYR A 288 12.69 36.34 -2.26
CA TYR A 288 11.25 36.39 -2.53
C TYR A 288 10.50 35.22 -1.87
N SER A 289 11.13 34.06 -1.72
CA SER A 289 10.49 32.87 -1.16
C SER A 289 11.43 32.05 -0.28
N THR A 290 10.83 31.37 0.70
CA THR A 290 11.46 30.32 1.51
C THR A 290 10.82 28.95 1.28
N ASP A 291 9.95 28.83 0.26
CA ASP A 291 9.41 27.55 -0.18
C ASP A 291 10.37 26.89 -1.17
N VAL A 292 10.87 25.72 -0.81
CA VAL A 292 11.75 24.90 -1.66
C VAL A 292 11.03 24.52 -2.97
N ARG A 293 9.70 24.43 -2.96
CA ARG A 293 8.90 24.16 -4.16
C ARG A 293 9.08 25.24 -5.22
N ASP A 294 9.19 26.50 -4.83
CA ASP A 294 9.41 27.59 -5.79
C ASP A 294 10.77 27.44 -6.48
N ALA A 295 11.80 27.06 -5.72
CA ALA A 295 13.14 26.83 -6.28
C ALA A 295 13.16 25.67 -7.28
N VAL A 296 12.44 24.58 -6.98
CA VAL A 296 12.29 23.42 -7.86
C VAL A 296 11.44 23.72 -9.10
N LEU A 297 10.44 24.60 -9.00
CA LEU A 297 9.65 25.00 -10.17
C LEU A 297 10.48 25.84 -11.14
N VAL A 298 11.25 26.79 -10.61
CA VAL A 298 12.14 27.63 -11.43
C VAL A 298 13.24 26.78 -12.05
N SER A 299 13.85 25.84 -11.32
CA SER A 299 14.94 24.98 -11.84
C SER A 299 14.55 24.18 -13.08
N ARG A 300 13.27 23.82 -13.23
CA ARG A 300 12.77 23.03 -14.37
C ARG A 300 12.70 23.78 -15.69
N ILE A 301 12.66 25.11 -15.65
CA ILE A 301 12.45 25.95 -16.83
C ILE A 301 13.65 26.84 -17.16
N VAL A 302 14.68 26.85 -16.32
CA VAL A 302 15.90 27.62 -16.52
C VAL A 302 17.07 26.71 -16.87
N LYS A 303 17.97 27.19 -17.75
CA LYS A 303 19.21 26.49 -18.09
C LYS A 303 20.44 27.36 -17.82
N THR A 304 20.31 28.67 -17.99
CA THR A 304 21.39 29.64 -17.77
C THR A 304 21.07 30.63 -16.65
N LYS A 305 22.03 31.48 -16.30
CA LYS A 305 21.83 32.56 -15.30
C LYS A 305 20.90 33.65 -15.82
N GLU A 306 20.94 33.89 -17.13
CA GLU A 306 20.06 34.85 -17.81
C GLU A 306 18.60 34.39 -17.74
N ASP A 307 18.33 33.10 -17.99
CA ASP A 307 16.99 32.52 -17.83
C ASP A 307 16.47 32.69 -16.39
N ILE A 308 17.35 32.50 -15.40
CA ILE A 308 17.01 32.68 -13.98
C ILE A 308 16.57 34.12 -13.72
N ASP A 309 17.33 35.10 -14.21
CA ASP A 309 17.00 36.51 -14.02
C ASP A 309 15.68 36.89 -14.69
N GLU A 310 15.43 36.39 -15.91
CA GLU A 310 14.17 36.61 -16.63
C GLU A 310 12.97 36.02 -15.88
N VAL A 311 13.06 34.76 -15.46
CA VAL A 311 11.96 34.06 -14.75
C VAL A 311 11.69 34.72 -13.40
N ILE A 312 12.74 35.04 -12.63
CA ILE A 312 12.58 35.70 -11.32
C ILE A 312 11.86 37.04 -11.49
N LYS A 313 12.28 37.84 -12.48
CA LYS A 313 11.64 39.13 -12.80
C LYS A 313 10.18 38.98 -13.19
N ILE A 314 9.83 38.00 -14.01
CA ILE A 314 8.45 37.81 -14.48
C ILE A 314 7.54 37.30 -13.36
N VAL A 315 8.01 36.34 -12.55
CA VAL A 315 7.17 35.58 -11.62
C VAL A 315 7.12 36.21 -10.22
N PHE A 316 8.23 36.77 -9.75
CA PHE A 316 8.39 37.21 -8.36
C PHE A 316 8.48 38.73 -8.20
N GLU A 317 9.08 39.47 -9.15
CA GLU A 317 9.18 40.93 -9.04
C GLU A 317 7.91 41.68 -9.50
N LYS A 318 7.05 41.04 -10.28
CA LYS A 318 5.76 41.61 -10.74
C LYS A 318 4.57 41.30 -9.83
N ARG A 319 4.80 40.60 -8.71
CA ARG A 319 3.81 40.29 -7.67
C ARG A 319 3.88 41.32 -6.55
#